data_AF-A0A1H6ZEV4-F1
#
_entry.id   AF-A0A1H6ZEV4-F1
#
_cell.length_a   1.000
_cell.length_b   1.000
_cell.length_c   1.000
_cell.angle_alpha   90.00
_cell.angle_beta   90.00
_cell.angle_gamma   90.00
#
_symmetry.space_group_name_H-M   'P 1'
#
loop_
_entity.id
_entity.type
_entity.pdbx_description
1 polymer ?
#
loop_
_entity_poly.entity_id
_entity_poly.type
_entity_poly.pdbx_seq_one_letter_code
_entity_poly.pdbx_strand_id
1 'polypeptide(L)'
;MGDLIVLLIGFLETRWPTKKNRLISRRLKLLKKSGVQRDLDVRYGPVVLQSTEYREWIGMQEVEDILRDPGRTEGFMRELDQYVKEQGL
;
A
#
# COMPACT_ATOMS: atom_id res chain seq x y z
N MET A 1 -5.66 -37.93 -8.53
CA MET A 1 -5.56 -36.75 -9.44
C MET A 1 -6.58 -35.65 -9.09
N GLY A 2 -6.86 -35.40 -7.81
CA GLY A 2 -7.68 -34.26 -7.35
C GLY A 2 -6.83 -33.11 -6.78
N ASP A 3 -5.56 -33.38 -6.50
CA ASP A 3 -4.65 -32.45 -5.80
C ASP A 3 -4.17 -31.29 -6.69
N LEU A 4 -3.95 -31.55 -7.98
CA LEU A 4 -3.44 -30.55 -8.92
C LEU A 4 -4.45 -29.42 -9.16
N ILE A 5 -5.74 -29.74 -9.14
CA ILE A 5 -6.83 -28.75 -9.38
C ILE A 5 -6.96 -27.82 -8.17
N VAL A 6 -6.86 -28.35 -6.94
CA VAL A 6 -6.91 -27.54 -5.72
C VAL A 6 -5.69 -26.60 -5.62
N LEU A 7 -4.50 -27.10 -5.97
CA LEU A 7 -3.28 -26.29 -6.06
C LEU A 7 -3.39 -25.17 -7.11
N LEU A 8 -3.95 -25.46 -8.29
CA LEU A 8 -4.17 -24.47 -9.33
C LEU A 8 -5.22 -23.43 -8.95
N ILE A 9 -6.27 -23.81 -8.22
CA ILE A 9 -7.29 -22.87 -7.73
C ILE A 9 -6.68 -21.93 -6.67
N GLY A 10 -5.89 -22.44 -5.71
CA GLY A 10 -5.18 -21.59 -4.75
C GLY A 10 -4.15 -20.65 -5.41
N PHE A 11 -3.54 -21.10 -6.51
CA PHE A 11 -2.61 -20.29 -7.32
C PHE A 11 -3.31 -19.26 -8.22
N LEU A 12 -4.56 -19.51 -8.60
CA LEU A 12 -5.40 -18.58 -9.38
C LEU A 12 -6.08 -17.54 -8.49
N GLU A 13 -6.51 -17.91 -7.27
CA GLU A 13 -7.00 -16.96 -6.26
C GLU A 13 -5.94 -15.93 -5.86
N THR A 14 -4.67 -16.34 -5.80
CA THR A 14 -3.54 -15.44 -5.53
C THR A 14 -3.24 -14.48 -6.70
N ARG A 15 -3.60 -14.84 -7.95
CA ARG A 15 -3.41 -13.97 -9.12
C ARG A 15 -4.53 -12.97 -9.35
N TRP A 16 -5.74 -13.24 -8.86
CA TRP A 16 -6.83 -12.28 -8.96
C TRP A 16 -6.67 -11.18 -7.91
N PRO A 17 -6.79 -9.89 -8.30
CA PRO A 17 -6.80 -8.82 -7.32
C PRO A 17 -8.00 -9.02 -6.40
N THR A 18 -7.74 -9.50 -5.18
CA THR A 18 -8.72 -9.57 -4.10
C THR A 18 -9.30 -8.18 -3.86
N LYS A 19 -10.45 -8.08 -3.19
CA LYS A 19 -11.02 -6.78 -2.81
C LYS A 19 -9.98 -5.91 -2.08
N LYS A 20 -9.15 -6.52 -1.22
CA LYS A 20 -8.01 -5.90 -0.54
C LYS A 20 -6.98 -5.36 -1.54
N ASN A 21 -6.49 -6.17 -2.47
CA ASN A 21 -5.50 -5.73 -3.46
C ASN A 21 -6.03 -4.62 -4.37
N ARG A 22 -7.31 -4.65 -4.74
CA ARG A 22 -7.94 -3.57 -5.52
C ARG A 22 -7.98 -2.26 -4.73
N LEU A 23 -8.34 -2.32 -3.44
CA LEU A 23 -8.36 -1.15 -2.56
C LEU A 23 -6.96 -0.54 -2.42
N ILE A 24 -5.96 -1.36 -2.10
CA ILE A 24 -4.55 -0.94 -2.00
C ILE A 24 -4.09 -0.29 -3.31
N SER A 25 -4.34 -0.94 -4.45
CA SER A 25 -3.93 -0.43 -5.76
C SER A 25 -4.59 0.91 -6.09
N ARG A 26 -5.87 1.08 -5.74
CA ARG A 26 -6.58 2.36 -5.89
C ARG A 26 -5.95 3.45 -5.04
N ARG A 27 -5.67 3.17 -3.76
CA ARG A 27 -5.05 4.12 -2.83
C ARG A 27 -3.65 4.53 -3.26
N LEU A 28 -2.81 3.58 -3.66
CA LEU A 28 -1.48 3.88 -4.25
C LEU A 28 -1.60 4.74 -5.52
N LYS A 29 -2.60 4.48 -6.37
CA LYS A 29 -2.85 5.31 -7.55
C LYS A 29 -3.27 6.74 -7.18
N LEU A 30 -4.00 6.94 -6.09
CA LEU A 30 -4.35 8.26 -5.58
C LEU A 30 -3.11 9.02 -5.08
N LEU A 31 -2.27 8.37 -4.27
CA LEU A 31 -0.99 8.95 -3.81
C LEU A 31 -0.09 9.36 -4.98
N LYS A 32 -0.06 8.55 -6.04
CA LYS A 32 0.68 8.88 -7.26
C LYS A 32 0.10 10.10 -7.99
N LYS A 33 -1.23 10.22 -8.04
CA LYS A 33 -1.91 11.33 -8.70
C LYS A 33 -1.81 12.64 -7.92
N SER A 34 -1.77 12.59 -6.59
CA SER A 34 -1.64 13.79 -5.75
C SER A 34 -0.22 14.33 -5.67
N GLY A 35 0.78 13.58 -6.14
CA GLY A 35 2.19 13.95 -6.04
C GLY A 35 2.86 13.50 -4.75
N VAL A 36 2.09 13.10 -3.72
CA VAL A 36 2.60 12.60 -2.44
C VAL A 36 3.52 11.39 -2.63
N GLN A 37 3.22 10.50 -3.59
CA GLN A 37 4.10 9.37 -3.91
C GLN A 37 5.52 9.82 -4.27
N ARG A 38 5.69 10.96 -4.93
CA ARG A 38 7.02 11.47 -5.29
C ARG A 38 7.82 11.86 -4.05
N ASP A 39 7.18 12.47 -3.07
CA ASP A 39 7.83 12.85 -1.81
C ASP A 39 8.20 11.61 -1.00
N LEU A 40 7.33 10.59 -1.02
CA LEU A 40 7.61 9.29 -0.43
C LEU A 40 8.81 8.61 -1.12
N ASP A 41 8.83 8.58 -2.45
CA ASP A 41 9.91 7.97 -3.24
C ASP A 41 11.27 8.61 -2.91
N VAL A 42 11.31 9.93 -2.72
CA VAL A 42 12.53 10.66 -2.31
C VAL A 42 12.96 10.30 -0.89
N ARG A 43 12.00 10.13 0.02
CA ARG A 43 12.29 9.92 1.45
C ARG A 43 12.70 8.48 1.79
N TYR A 44 12.02 7.50 1.24
CA TYR A 44 12.17 6.09 1.64
C TYR A 44 12.73 5.20 0.52
N GLY A 45 12.64 5.64 -0.73
CA GLY A 45 13.07 4.87 -1.88
C GLY A 45 12.15 3.68 -2.21
N PRO A 46 12.44 2.99 -3.32
CA PRO A 46 11.56 1.96 -3.87
C PRO A 46 11.49 0.69 -3.03
N VAL A 47 12.52 0.38 -2.23
CA VAL A 47 12.57 -0.85 -1.41
C VAL A 47 11.46 -0.83 -0.36
N VAL A 48 11.36 0.25 0.40
CA VAL A 48 10.32 0.44 1.42
C VAL A 48 8.94 0.50 0.78
N LEU A 49 8.78 1.27 -0.30
CA LEU A 49 7.47 1.53 -0.91
C LEU A 49 6.93 0.37 -1.74
N GLN A 50 7.75 -0.64 -2.04
CA GLN A 50 7.32 -1.88 -2.67
C GLN A 50 7.16 -3.04 -1.67
N SER A 51 7.54 -2.83 -0.40
CA SER A 51 7.39 -3.84 0.66
C SER A 51 5.93 -4.26 0.86
N THR A 52 5.73 -5.48 1.33
CA THR A 52 4.38 -5.99 1.62
C THR A 52 3.77 -5.20 2.77
N GLU A 53 4.58 -4.92 3.78
CA GLU A 53 4.29 -4.17 4.99
C GLU A 53 3.71 -2.79 4.67
N TYR A 54 4.42 -2.00 3.86
CA TYR A 54 3.93 -0.70 3.41
C TYR A 54 2.61 -0.80 2.65
N ARG A 55 2.49 -1.77 1.73
CA ARG A 55 1.27 -1.95 0.92
C ARG A 55 0.08 -2.33 1.79
N GLU A 56 0.28 -3.16 2.80
CA GLU A 56 -0.75 -3.51 3.77
C GLU A 56 -1.11 -2.32 4.65
N TRP A 57 -0.12 -1.54 5.09
CA TRP A 57 -0.33 -0.33 5.85
C TRP A 57 -1.18 0.69 5.09
N ILE A 58 -0.88 0.97 3.82
CA ILE A 58 -1.73 1.78 2.93
C ILE A 58 -3.15 1.22 2.80
N GLY A 59 -3.30 -0.12 2.84
CA GLY A 59 -4.58 -0.80 2.86
C GLY A 59 -5.44 -0.51 4.09
N MET A 60 -4.87 0.06 5.15
CA MET A 60 -5.58 0.47 6.37
C MET A 60 -5.87 1.97 6.43
N GLN A 61 -5.26 2.78 5.57
CA GLN A 61 -5.37 4.25 5.60
C GLN A 61 -6.52 4.80 4.75
N GLU A 62 -7.25 5.80 5.24
CA GLU A 62 -8.27 6.55 4.48
C GLU A 62 -7.63 7.60 3.56
N VAL A 63 -6.86 7.15 2.55
CA VAL A 63 -6.06 7.99 1.65
C VAL A 63 -6.88 9.07 0.95
N GLU A 64 -8.12 8.78 0.55
CA GLU A 64 -9.01 9.77 -0.03
C GLU A 64 -9.23 10.99 0.89
N ASP A 65 -9.40 10.78 2.18
CA ASP A 65 -9.64 11.86 3.15
C ASP A 65 -8.34 12.52 3.60
N ILE A 66 -7.25 11.76 3.66
CA ILE A 66 -5.91 12.30 3.94
C ILE A 66 -5.52 13.32 2.88
N LEU A 67 -5.74 12.99 1.59
CA LEU A 67 -5.35 13.84 0.46
C LEU A 67 -6.26 15.06 0.25
N ARG A 68 -7.40 15.15 0.93
CA ARG A 68 -8.32 16.30 0.86
C ARG A 68 -7.88 17.47 1.73
N ASP A 69 -7.06 17.22 2.74
CA ASP A 69 -6.64 18.20 3.74
C ASP A 69 -5.11 18.18 3.91
N PRO A 70 -4.41 19.30 3.69
CA PRO A 70 -2.96 19.37 3.84
C PRO A 70 -2.45 18.99 5.25
N GLY A 71 -3.17 19.36 6.31
CA GLY A 71 -2.81 19.02 7.68
C GLY A 71 -2.93 17.53 7.97
N ARG A 72 -3.92 16.86 7.37
CA ARG A 72 -4.03 15.40 7.42
C ARG A 72 -2.93 14.71 6.62
N THR A 73 -2.54 15.28 5.47
CA THR A 73 -1.40 14.78 4.69
C THR A 73 -0.12 14.87 5.50
N GLU A 74 0.11 15.97 6.23
CA GLU A 74 1.27 16.08 7.12
C GLU A 74 1.23 15.05 8.26
N GLY A 75 0.06 14.85 8.88
CA GLY A 75 -0.14 13.80 9.89
C GLY A 75 0.18 12.41 9.36
N PHE A 76 -0.34 12.08 8.18
CA PHE A 76 -0.04 10.82 7.47
C PHE A 76 1.46 10.61 7.24
N MET A 77 2.19 11.66 6.85
CA MET A 77 3.65 11.55 6.65
C MET A 77 4.38 11.24 7.96
N ARG A 78 3.95 11.83 9.08
CA ARG A 78 4.53 11.57 10.41
C ARG A 78 4.22 10.16 10.90
N GLU A 79 2.99 9.69 10.70
CA GLU A 79 2.58 8.32 11.04
C GLU A 79 3.38 7.30 10.22
N LEU A 80 3.60 7.57 8.93
CA LEU A 80 4.43 6.72 8.10
C LEU A 80 5.90 6.72 8.54
N ASP A 81 6.46 7.88 8.91
CA ASP A 81 7.84 7.95 9.45
C ASP A 81 7.98 7.06 10.70
N GLN A 82 6.97 7.08 11.58
CA GLN A 82 6.96 6.24 12.76
C GLN A 82 6.83 4.76 12.41
N TYR A 83 5.90 4.42 11.50
CA TYR A 83 5.69 3.04 11.06
C TYR A 83 6.95 2.43 10.44
N VAL A 84 7.63 3.15 9.55
CA VAL A 84 8.88 2.70 8.91
C VAL A 84 9.96 2.40 9.96
N LYS A 85 10.11 3.29 10.96
CA LYS A 85 11.05 3.07 12.07
C LYS A 85 10.72 1.85 12.92
N GLU A 86 9.44 1.65 13.23
CA GLU A 86 8.98 0.52 14.06
C GLU A 86 9.12 -0.82 13.33
N GLN A 87 8.91 -0.85 12.02
CA GLN A 87 9.08 -2.05 11.19
C GLN A 87 10.53 -2.31 10.77
N GLY A 88 11.44 -1.35 10.98
CA GLY A 88 12.84 -1.46 10.54
C GLY A 88 12.99 -1.49 9.02
N LEU A 89 12.13 -0.75 8.31
CA LEU A 89 12.11 -0.65 6.85
C LEU A 89 13.10 0.40 6.31
#